data_AF-A0A3A4KJG7-F1
#
_entry.id   AF-A0A3A4KJG7-F1
#
_cell.length_a   1.000
_cell.length_b   1.000
_cell.length_c   1.000
_cell.angle_alpha   90.00
_cell.angle_beta   90.00
_cell.angle_gamma   90.00
#
_symmetry.space_group_name_H-M   'P 1'
#
loop_
_entity.id
_entity.type
_entity.pdbx_description
1 polymer ?
#
loop_
_entity_poly.entity_id
_entity_poly.type
_entity_poly.pdbx_seq_one_letter_code
_entity_poly.pdbx_strand_id
1 'polypeptide(L)'
;MVVSATSARHSVVLTASNLRVGTTTVELDVKDAQGQPAAPDQVRVEPVMAMMGHAIGAVVATPTEAGHFRAEGVALTMTGQWQITVTLVDRGGTDRLSVPVQVGT
;
A
#
# COMPACT_ATOMS: atom_id res chain seq x y z
N MET A 1 1.61 -9.94 -8.43
CA MET A 1 0.20 -9.70 -8.07
C MET A 1 -0.08 -8.22 -8.28
N VAL A 2 -1.27 -7.89 -8.78
CA VAL A 2 -1.75 -6.50 -8.93
C VAL A 2 -3.13 -6.43 -8.32
N VAL A 3 -3.36 -5.47 -7.41
CA VAL A 3 -4.66 -5.21 -6.77
C VAL A 3 -4.91 -3.71 -6.72
N SER A 4 -6.16 -3.28 -6.74
CA SER A 4 -6.50 -1.86 -6.72
C SER A 4 -7.51 -1.53 -5.62
N ALA A 5 -7.46 -0.28 -5.15
CA ALA A 5 -8.45 0.31 -4.27
C ALA A 5 -8.68 1.77 -4.64
N THR A 6 -9.87 2.28 -4.34
CA THR A 6 -10.25 3.67 -4.58
C THR A 6 -10.90 4.30 -3.34
N SER A 7 -10.68 5.60 -3.20
CA SER A 7 -11.36 6.49 -2.25
C SER A 7 -12.12 7.55 -3.07
N ALA A 8 -12.70 8.55 -2.38
CA ALA A 8 -13.30 9.69 -3.06
C ALA A 8 -12.26 10.58 -3.78
N ARG A 9 -10.99 10.56 -3.36
CA ARG A 9 -9.96 11.48 -3.86
C ARG A 9 -8.84 10.78 -4.62
N HIS A 10 -8.64 9.49 -4.40
CA HIS A 10 -7.52 8.77 -4.97
C HIS A 10 -7.90 7.37 -5.46
N SER A 11 -7.13 6.90 -6.44
CA SER A 11 -7.04 5.49 -6.75
C SER A 11 -5.60 5.03 -6.55
N VAL A 12 -5.46 3.81 -6.04
CA VAL A 12 -4.17 3.16 -5.82
C VAL A 12 -4.19 1.81 -6.55
N VAL A 13 -3.19 1.57 -7.38
CA VAL A 13 -2.84 0.24 -7.86
C VAL A 13 -1.60 -0.20 -7.09
N LEU A 14 -1.69 -1.36 -6.43
CA LEU A 14 -0.61 -1.98 -5.70
C LEU A 14 -0.07 -3.14 -6.51
N THR A 15 1.23 -3.11 -6.77
CA THR A 15 1.97 -4.19 -7.41
C THR A 15 2.98 -4.75 -6.43
N ALA A 16 2.95 -6.06 -6.25
CA ALA A 16 3.97 -6.78 -5.52
C ALA A 16 4.26 -8.10 -6.23
N SER A 17 5.52 -8.33 -6.53
CA SER A 17 6.00 -9.63 -6.97
C SER A 17 6.16 -10.52 -5.73
N ASN A 18 5.72 -11.76 -5.84
CA ASN A 18 6.15 -12.82 -4.92
C ASN A 18 5.85 -12.55 -3.42
N LEU A 19 4.58 -12.30 -3.05
CA LEU A 19 4.20 -12.13 -1.64
C LEU A 19 4.42 -13.41 -0.84
N ARG A 20 5.53 -13.44 -0.10
CA ARG A 20 5.95 -14.55 0.76
C ARG A 20 6.28 -14.03 2.14
N VAL A 21 6.40 -14.95 3.11
CA VAL A 21 6.92 -14.61 4.43
C VAL A 21 8.33 -14.01 4.30
N GLY A 22 8.56 -12.90 5.00
CA GLY A 22 9.78 -12.10 4.93
C GLY A 22 9.48 -10.64 4.61
N THR A 23 10.48 -9.95 4.07
CA THR A 23 10.34 -8.57 3.60
C THR A 23 10.14 -8.55 2.10
N THR A 24 9.18 -7.75 1.64
CA THR A 24 8.93 -7.54 0.21
C THR A 24 8.98 -6.05 -0.15
N THR A 25 9.10 -5.78 -1.44
CA THR A 25 8.89 -4.45 -2.01
C THR A 25 7.46 -4.35 -2.51
N VAL A 26 6.82 -3.24 -2.19
CA VAL A 26 5.51 -2.87 -2.71
C VAL A 26 5.65 -1.63 -3.58
N GLU A 27 5.15 -1.71 -4.80
CA GLU A 27 5.07 -0.59 -5.74
C GLU A 27 3.62 -0.09 -5.78
N LEU A 28 3.46 1.23 -5.86
CA LEU A 28 2.16 1.89 -5.85
C LEU A 28 2.07 2.87 -7.01
N ASP A 29 1.02 2.74 -7.81
CA ASP A 29 0.57 3.78 -8.72
C ASP A 29 -0.59 4.53 -8.07
N VAL A 30 -0.39 5.81 -7.78
CA VAL A 30 -1.36 6.67 -7.11
C VAL A 30 -1.85 7.74 -8.07
N LYS A 31 -3.16 7.81 -8.26
CA LYS A 31 -3.82 8.81 -9.09
C LYS A 31 -4.86 9.58 -8.28
N ASP A 32 -5.12 10.82 -8.66
CA ASP A 32 -6.20 11.63 -8.12
C ASP A 32 -7.59 11.21 -8.66
N ALA A 33 -8.63 11.91 -8.24
CA ALA A 33 -10.01 11.66 -8.66
C ALA A 33 -10.24 11.91 -10.16
N GLN A 34 -9.34 12.65 -10.83
CA GLN A 34 -9.36 12.92 -12.26
C GLN A 34 -8.49 11.91 -13.05
N GLY A 35 -7.91 10.92 -12.36
CA GLY A 35 -7.06 9.90 -12.95
C GLY A 35 -5.66 10.39 -13.33
N GLN A 36 -5.25 11.59 -12.88
CA GLN A 36 -3.90 12.12 -13.10
C GLN A 36 -2.94 11.60 -12.01
N PRO A 37 -1.63 11.49 -12.29
CA PRO A 37 -0.64 11.11 -11.28
C PRO A 37 -0.72 12.04 -10.06
N ALA A 38 -0.91 11.45 -8.88
CA ALA A 38 -1.00 12.22 -7.64
C ALA A 38 0.37 12.36 -6.96
N ALA A 39 0.55 13.46 -6.23
CA ALA A 39 1.75 13.72 -5.44
C ALA A 39 1.38 14.01 -3.97
N PRO A 40 0.86 13.01 -3.22
CA PRO A 40 0.63 13.17 -1.79
C PRO A 40 1.93 13.49 -1.04
N ASP A 41 1.81 14.31 0.00
CA ASP A 41 2.94 14.73 0.86
C ASP A 41 3.54 13.53 1.61
N GLN A 42 2.74 12.50 1.90
CA GLN A 42 3.20 11.25 2.50
C GLN A 42 2.40 10.04 2.02
N VAL A 43 3.12 8.95 1.74
CA VAL A 43 2.55 7.63 1.42
C VAL A 43 3.09 6.61 2.43
N ARG A 44 2.20 5.89 3.11
CA ARG A 44 2.57 4.83 4.05
C ARG A 44 1.90 3.52 3.68
N VAL A 45 2.63 2.43 3.82
CA VAL A 45 2.17 1.05 3.58
C VAL A 45 2.24 0.29 4.90
N GLU A 46 1.09 -0.20 5.36
CA GLU A 46 0.96 -0.94 6.61
C GLU A 46 0.32 -2.31 6.34
N PRO A 47 1.07 -3.42 6.52
CA PRO A 47 0.49 -4.75 6.46
C PRO A 47 -0.21 -5.10 7.78
N VAL A 48 -1.45 -5.53 7.68
CA VAL A 48 -2.36 -5.79 8.80
C VAL A 48 -2.94 -7.20 8.67
N MET A 49 -2.86 -7.99 9.75
CA MET A 49 -3.68 -9.19 9.94
C MET A 49 -4.93 -8.80 10.73
N ALA A 50 -5.95 -8.31 10.03
CA ALA A 50 -7.14 -7.72 10.65
C ALA A 50 -7.84 -8.69 11.63
N MET A 51 -7.86 -9.99 11.32
CA MET A 51 -8.49 -11.01 12.18
C MET A 51 -7.75 -11.27 13.49
N MET A 52 -6.45 -10.93 13.57
CA MET A 52 -5.63 -11.14 14.76
C MET A 52 -5.39 -9.85 15.55
N GLY A 53 -5.96 -8.72 15.12
CA GLY A 53 -5.74 -7.41 15.73
C GLY A 53 -4.26 -7.00 15.73
N HIS A 54 -3.48 -7.46 14.75
CA HIS A 54 -2.04 -7.21 14.64
C HIS A 54 -1.72 -6.45 13.36
N ALA A 55 -1.06 -5.30 13.51
CA ALA A 55 -0.43 -4.58 12.42
C ALA A 55 1.07 -4.62 12.61
N ILE A 56 1.81 -4.77 11.52
CA ILE A 56 3.25 -4.52 11.53
C ILE A 56 3.47 -3.04 11.25
N GLY A 57 4.55 -2.46 11.78
CA GLY A 57 4.86 -1.04 11.64
C GLY A 57 4.81 -0.59 10.17
N ALA A 58 4.18 0.56 9.95
CA ALA A 58 4.05 1.14 8.62
C ALA A 58 5.42 1.51 8.02
N VAL A 59 5.58 1.22 6.74
CA VAL A 59 6.72 1.63 5.91
C VAL A 59 6.35 2.90 5.16
N VAL A 60 7.20 3.92 5.20
CA VAL A 60 7.03 5.13 4.37
C VAL A 60 7.55 4.81 2.97
N ALA A 61 6.70 5.00 1.96
CA ALA A 61 7.09 4.80 0.57
C ALA A 61 7.86 6.03 0.05
N THR A 62 8.88 5.78 -0.77
CA THR A 62 9.63 6.84 -1.46
C THR A 62 9.02 7.09 -2.85
N PRO A 63 8.89 8.35 -3.29
CA PRO A 63 8.49 8.63 -4.67
C PRO A 63 9.61 8.20 -5.63
N THR A 64 9.25 7.49 -6.70
CA THR A 64 10.17 7.09 -7.76
C THR A 64 9.98 7.91 -9.02
N GLU A 65 8.72 8.18 -9.38
CA GLU A 65 8.30 9.02 -10.51
C GLU A 65 6.96 9.69 -10.15
N ALA A 66 6.43 10.56 -11.01
CA ALA A 66 5.15 11.23 -10.76
C ALA A 66 4.02 10.19 -10.59
N GLY A 67 3.36 10.16 -9.42
CA GLY A 67 2.33 9.18 -9.09
C GLY A 67 2.86 7.79 -8.74
N HIS A 68 4.16 7.54 -8.80
CA HIS A 68 4.75 6.23 -8.52
C HIS A 68 5.54 6.26 -7.23
N PHE A 69 5.27 5.29 -6.36
CA PHE A 69 5.90 5.16 -5.04
C PHE A 69 6.37 3.74 -4.79
N ARG A 70 7.47 3.62 -4.05
CA ARG A 70 8.09 2.34 -3.70
C ARG A 70 8.28 2.24 -2.19
N ALA A 71 7.67 1.23 -1.58
CA ALA A 71 7.85 0.88 -0.18
C ALA A 71 8.72 -0.37 -0.07
N GLU A 72 9.95 -0.19 0.40
CA GLU A 72 10.89 -1.29 0.64
C GLU A 72 10.81 -1.79 2.08
N GLY A 73 11.03 -3.09 2.29
CA GLY A 73 11.06 -3.65 3.65
C GLY A 73 9.69 -3.87 4.28
N VAL A 74 8.62 -3.95 3.48
CA VAL A 74 7.28 -4.30 3.97
C VAL A 74 7.32 -5.73 4.50
N ALA A 75 7.18 -5.89 5.82
CA ALA A 75 7.35 -7.17 6.48
C ALA A 75 6.01 -7.94 6.57
N LEU A 76 6.04 -9.19 6.11
CA LEU A 76 4.95 -10.16 6.17
C LEU A 76 5.46 -11.35 6.99
N THR A 77 5.01 -11.48 8.22
CA THR A 77 5.66 -12.37 9.21
C THR A 77 5.12 -13.79 9.20
N MET A 78 3.97 -14.01 8.55
CA MET A 78 3.26 -15.28 8.55
C MET A 78 2.53 -15.49 7.22
N THR A 79 2.32 -16.75 6.85
CA THR A 79 1.47 -17.10 5.70
C THR A 79 -0.01 -16.83 6.02
N GLY A 80 -0.83 -16.73 4.98
CA GLY A 80 -2.26 -16.56 5.09
C GLY A 80 -2.76 -15.24 4.52
N GLN A 81 -3.97 -14.84 4.94
CA GLN A 81 -4.62 -13.65 4.45
C GLN A 81 -4.16 -12.42 5.24
N TRP A 82 -3.71 -11.41 4.50
CA TRP A 82 -3.32 -10.11 5.01
C TRP A 82 -4.15 -9.01 4.34
N GLN A 83 -4.14 -7.83 4.93
CA GLN A 83 -4.59 -6.60 4.31
C GLN A 83 -3.41 -5.65 4.21
N ILE A 84 -3.18 -5.07 3.03
CA ILE A 84 -2.26 -3.95 2.91
C ILE A 84 -3.09 -2.67 2.98
N THR A 85 -2.81 -1.86 4.00
CA THR A 85 -3.39 -0.54 4.14
C THR A 85 -2.43 0.49 3.57
N VAL A 86 -2.90 1.27 2.59
CA VAL A 86 -2.18 2.43 2.05
C VAL A 86 -2.79 3.68 2.65
N THR A 87 -1.97 4.49 3.32
CA THR A 87 -2.37 5.80 3.83
C THR A 87 -1.73 6.89 3.00
N LEU A 88 -2.54 7.77 2.43
CA LEU A 88 -2.13 8.93 1.65
C LEU A 88 -2.45 10.18 2.45
N VAL A 89 -1.47 11.07 2.63
CA VAL A 89 -1.67 12.37 3.29
C VAL A 89 -1.31 13.45 2.29
N ASP A 90 -2.21 14.41 2.12
CA ASP A 90 -1.95 15.63 1.36
C ASP A 90 -2.68 16.82 2.02
N ARG A 91 -2.62 17.99 1.38
CA ARG A 91 -3.31 19.22 1.84
C ARG A 91 -4.82 19.08 2.01
N GLY A 92 -5.48 18.20 1.26
CA GLY A 92 -6.90 17.92 1.35
C GLY A 92 -7.27 16.95 2.48
N GLY A 93 -6.28 16.34 3.16
CA GLY A 93 -6.46 15.47 4.32
C GLY A 93 -5.90 14.06 4.09
N THR A 94 -6.39 13.10 4.89
CA THR A 94 -5.90 11.72 4.89
C THR A 94 -6.89 10.75 4.24
N ASP A 95 -6.41 9.97 3.28
CA ASP A 95 -7.11 8.82 2.72
C ASP A 95 -6.47 7.51 3.22
N ARG A 96 -7.31 6.53 3.57
CA ARG A 96 -6.86 5.19 3.98
C ARG A 96 -7.56 4.15 3.10
N LEU A 97 -6.79 3.51 2.22
CA LEU A 97 -7.26 2.48 1.31
C LEU A 97 -6.74 1.12 1.75
N SER A 98 -7.48 0.06 1.48
CA SER A 98 -7.12 -1.28 1.94
C SER A 98 -7.41 -2.33 0.90
N VAL A 99 -6.44 -3.21 0.67
CA VAL A 99 -6.55 -4.32 -0.29
C VAL A 99 -6.23 -5.64 0.40
N PRO A 100 -7.05 -6.69 0.21
CA PRO A 100 -6.72 -8.02 0.70
C PRO A 100 -5.59 -8.62 -0.17
N VAL A 101 -4.66 -9.32 0.48
CA VAL A 101 -3.57 -10.02 -0.18
C VAL A 101 -3.36 -11.40 0.44
N GLN A 102 -2.95 -12.37 -0.38
CA GLN A 102 -2.60 -13.71 0.09
C GLN A 102 -1.08 -13.85 0.16
N VAL A 103 -0.57 -14.27 1.31
CA VAL A 103 0.86 -14.52 1.55
C VAL A 103 1.12 -16.02 1.58
N GLY A 104 2.03 -16.47 0.72
CA GLY A 104 2.48 -17.87 0.66
C GLY A 104 3.80 -18.11 1.39
N THR A 105 4.21 -19.38 1.43
CA THR A 105 5.58 -19.79 1.76
C THR A 105 6.53 -19.48 0.61
#